data_AF-A0A5E4HEA2-F1
#
_entry.id   AF-A0A5E4HEA2-F1
#
_cell.length_a   1.000
_cell.length_b   1.000
_cell.length_c   1.000
_cell.angle_alpha   90.00
_cell.angle_beta   90.00
_cell.angle_gamma   90.00
#
_symmetry.space_group_name_H-M   'P 1'
#
loop_
_entity.id
_entity.type
_entity.pdbx_description
1 polymer ?
#
loop_
_entity_poly.entity_id
_entity_poly.type
_entity_poly.pdbx_seq_one_letter_code
_entity_poly.pdbx_strand_id
1 'polypeptide(L)'
;MDDKIMFNPNFKYTHKIVKNLVDIASAREIILNAYLVPKWEITLRRDALIKAAHASTAIEGNPLTLEEVSQLAQGRKITATRKAQ
;
A
#
# COMPACT_ATOMS: atom_id res chain seq x y z
N MET A 1 -20.74 -2.84 -37.84
CA MET A 1 -19.77 -1.73 -37.79
C MET A 1 -19.84 -1.24 -36.35
N ASP A 2 -19.07 -1.89 -35.48
CA ASP A 2 -19.15 -1.63 -34.03
C ASP A 2 -18.05 -0.65 -33.67
N ASP A 3 -18.45 0.62 -33.53
CA ASP A 3 -17.59 1.69 -33.07
C ASP A 3 -17.36 1.49 -31.56
N LYS A 4 -16.33 0.70 -31.24
CA LYS A 4 -15.92 0.37 -29.89
C LYS A 4 -15.50 1.68 -29.21
N ILE A 5 -16.37 2.24 -28.35
CA ILE A 5 -16.06 3.44 -27.57
C ILE A 5 -14.77 3.19 -26.80
N MET A 6 -13.67 3.78 -27.29
CA MET A 6 -12.37 3.69 -26.65
C MET A 6 -12.44 4.53 -25.37
N PHE A 7 -12.07 3.93 -24.25
CA PHE A 7 -11.97 4.65 -22.98
C PHE A 7 -10.99 5.82 -23.15
N ASN A 8 -11.52 7.05 -23.08
CA ASN A 8 -10.74 8.28 -23.21
C ASN A 8 -10.72 9.03 -21.86
N PRO A 9 -9.80 8.69 -20.96
CA PRO A 9 -9.73 9.30 -19.63
C PRO A 9 -9.43 10.80 -19.74
N ASN A 10 -10.21 11.60 -19.00
CA ASN A 10 -9.99 13.05 -18.93
C ASN A 10 -8.98 13.38 -17.82
N PHE A 11 -7.74 13.68 -18.20
CA PHE A 11 -6.72 14.15 -17.27
C PHE A 11 -6.70 15.67 -17.21
N LYS A 12 -6.79 16.22 -15.99
CA LYS A 12 -6.67 17.66 -15.75
C LYS A 12 -5.49 17.94 -14.84
N TYR A 13 -4.59 18.79 -15.33
CA TYR A 13 -3.48 19.30 -14.54
C TYR A 13 -3.93 20.49 -13.70
N THR A 14 -3.53 20.53 -12.43
CA THR A 14 -3.85 21.63 -11.53
C THR A 14 -2.62 21.97 -10.71
N HIS A 15 -2.49 23.22 -10.26
CA HIS A 15 -1.40 23.65 -9.38
C HIS A 15 -1.27 22.78 -8.12
N LYS A 16 -2.39 22.27 -7.60
CA LYS A 16 -2.40 21.33 -6.47
C LYS A 16 -1.72 20.00 -6.81
N ILE A 17 -1.98 19.44 -7.99
CA ILE A 17 -1.32 18.21 -8.44
C ILE A 17 0.19 18.43 -8.56
N VAL A 18 0.63 19.57 -9.12
CA VAL A 18 2.06 19.90 -9.23
C VAL A 18 2.72 19.96 -7.87
N LYS A 19 2.11 20.71 -6.95
CA LYS A 19 2.61 20.86 -5.60
C LYS A 19 2.74 19.49 -4.91
N ASN A 20 1.70 18.67 -4.99
CA ASN A 20 1.74 17.32 -4.42
C ASN A 20 2.85 16.46 -5.03
N LEU A 21 3.07 16.52 -6.35
CA LEU A 21 4.14 15.77 -7.01
C LEU A 21 5.53 16.20 -6.51
N VAL A 22 5.75 17.51 -6.35
CA VAL A 22 7.00 18.07 -5.83
C VAL A 22 7.21 17.68 -4.37
N ASP A 23 6.17 17.75 -3.55
CA ASP A 23 6.22 17.36 -2.13
C ASP A 23 6.54 15.86 -1.98
N ILE A 24 5.91 15.00 -2.79
CA ILE A 24 6.17 13.55 -2.82
C ILE A 24 7.61 13.26 -3.26
N ALA A 25 8.08 13.91 -4.33
CA ALA A 25 9.45 13.71 -4.82
C ALA A 25 10.47 14.14 -3.76
N SER A 26 10.25 15.29 -3.12
CA SER A 26 11.13 15.80 -2.06
C SER A 26 11.19 14.84 -0.86
N ALA A 27 10.04 14.34 -0.41
CA ALA A 27 9.97 13.36 0.68
C ALA A 27 10.67 12.04 0.32
N ARG A 28 10.51 11.57 -0.93
CA ARG A 28 11.19 10.37 -1.43
C ARG A 28 12.71 10.53 -1.40
N GLU A 29 13.23 11.68 -1.85
CA GLU A 29 14.68 11.93 -1.84
C GLU A 29 15.27 11.93 -0.43
N ILE A 30 14.55 12.48 0.55
CA ILE A 30 14.97 12.40 1.97
C ILE A 30 15.08 10.94 2.41
N ILE A 31 14.09 10.11 2.10
CA ILE A 31 14.07 8.70 2.51
C ILE A 31 15.22 7.92 1.85
N LEU A 32 15.49 8.15 0.56
CA LEU A 32 16.53 7.42 -0.18
C LEU A 32 17.94 7.76 0.25
N ASN A 33 18.18 9.00 0.68
CA ASN A 33 19.49 9.47 1.12
C ASN A 33 19.67 9.35 2.65
N ALA A 34 18.67 8.88 3.38
CA ALA A 34 18.78 8.65 4.81
C ALA A 34 19.75 7.49 5.11
N TYR A 35 20.65 7.71 6.07
CA TYR A 35 21.55 6.65 6.53
C TYR A 35 20.76 5.62 7.35
N LEU A 36 20.71 4.37 6.87
CA LEU A 36 19.98 3.28 7.51
C LEU A 36 20.90 2.09 7.76
N VAL A 37 20.79 1.49 8.95
CA VAL A 37 21.47 0.24 9.26
C VAL A 37 20.88 -0.88 8.38
N PRO A 38 21.68 -1.68 7.65
CA PRO A 38 21.18 -2.70 6.71
C PRO A 38 20.16 -3.68 7.31
N LYS A 39 20.32 -4.03 8.59
CA LYS A 39 19.37 -4.89 9.31
C LYS A 39 17.96 -4.28 9.38
N TRP A 40 17.84 -2.97 9.53
CA TRP A 40 16.55 -2.29 9.59
C TRP A 40 15.87 -2.23 8.23
N GLU A 41 16.63 -2.20 7.13
CA GLU A 41 16.07 -2.16 5.79
C GLU A 41 15.18 -3.37 5.50
N ILE A 42 15.67 -4.57 5.84
CA ILE A 42 14.92 -5.82 5.64
C ILE A 42 13.63 -5.81 6.47
N THR A 43 13.71 -5.42 7.74
CA THR A 43 12.54 -5.33 8.62
C THR A 43 11.53 -4.30 8.12
N LEU A 44 11.97 -3.09 7.77
CA LEU A 44 11.10 -2.02 7.28
C LEU A 44 10.39 -2.41 5.98
N ARG A 45 11.09 -3.05 5.03
CA ARG A 45 10.50 -3.55 3.79
C ARG A 45 9.43 -4.61 4.08
N ARG A 46 9.71 -5.55 4.98
CA ARG A 46 8.75 -6.57 5.38
C ARG A 46 7.50 -5.96 6.04
N ASP A 47 7.69 -5.01 6.95
CA ASP A 47 6.59 -4.32 7.64
C ASP A 47 5.73 -3.51 6.66
N ALA A 48 6.37 -2.84 5.68
CA ALA A 48 5.66 -2.12 4.63
C ALA A 48 4.78 -3.05 3.78
N LEU A 49 5.29 -4.23 3.41
CA LEU A 49 4.51 -5.23 2.67
C LEU A 49 3.31 -5.74 3.47
N ILE A 50 3.50 -6.05 4.76
CA ILE A 50 2.41 -6.52 5.64
C ILE A 50 1.33 -5.45 5.78
N LYS A 51 1.73 -4.18 6.01
CA LYS A 51 0.80 -3.05 6.11
C LYS A 51 0.04 -2.83 4.80
N ALA A 52 0.71 -2.90 3.65
CA ALA A 52 0.09 -2.75 2.34
C ALA A 52 -0.94 -3.85 2.06
N ALA A 53 -0.59 -5.12 2.35
CA ALA A 53 -1.51 -6.25 2.16
C ALA A 53 -2.74 -6.15 3.09
N HIS A 54 -2.53 -5.81 4.37
CA HIS A 54 -3.63 -5.58 5.31
C HIS A 54 -4.53 -4.44 4.83
N ALA A 55 -3.96 -3.28 4.49
CA ALA A 55 -4.75 -2.12 4.06
C ALA A 55 -5.54 -2.40 2.77
N SER A 56 -4.91 -3.04 1.77
CA SER A 56 -5.58 -3.37 0.51
C SER A 56 -6.71 -4.38 0.71
N THR A 57 -6.50 -5.42 1.51
CA THR A 57 -7.53 -6.45 1.72
C THR A 57 -8.62 -6.00 2.68
N ALA A 58 -8.31 -5.10 3.63
CA ALA A 58 -9.30 -4.51 4.51
C ALA A 58 -10.30 -3.62 3.76
N ILE A 59 -9.88 -2.92 2.69
CA ILE A 59 -10.78 -2.18 1.79
C ILE A 59 -11.80 -3.12 1.14
N GLU A 60 -11.38 -4.34 0.81
CA GLU A 60 -12.24 -5.41 0.25
C GLU A 60 -13.05 -6.16 1.33
N GLY A 61 -12.97 -5.74 2.60
CA GLY A 61 -13.76 -6.30 3.71
C GLY A 61 -13.10 -7.44 4.48
N ASN A 62 -11.81 -7.71 4.26
CA ASN A 62 -11.03 -8.67 5.06
C ASN A 62 -11.10 -8.28 6.57
N PRO A 63 -11.59 -9.17 7.46
CA PRO A 63 -11.76 -8.86 8.87
C PRO A 63 -10.48 -8.97 9.70
N LEU A 64 -9.41 -9.52 9.12
CA LEU A 64 -8.17 -9.76 9.86
C LEU A 64 -7.51 -8.45 10.27
N THR A 65 -7.08 -8.41 11.52
CA THR A 65 -6.26 -7.33 12.07
C THR A 65 -4.84 -7.35 11.49
N LEU A 66 -4.13 -6.23 11.60
CA LEU A 66 -2.73 -6.15 11.16
C LEU A 66 -1.85 -7.19 11.87
N GLU A 67 -2.12 -7.48 13.14
CA GLU A 67 -1.41 -8.48 13.92
C GLU A 67 -1.64 -9.90 13.36
N GLU A 68 -2.88 -10.25 13.04
CA GLU A 68 -3.23 -11.53 12.42
C GLU A 68 -2.62 -11.69 11.02
N VAL A 69 -2.62 -10.63 10.21
CA VAL A 69 -1.94 -10.62 8.91
C VAL A 69 -0.43 -10.76 9.07
N SER A 70 0.17 -10.14 10.09
CA SER A 70 1.60 -10.29 10.41
C SER A 70 1.93 -11.73 10.83
N GLN A 71 1.10 -12.35 11.65
CA GLN A 71 1.26 -13.75 12.06
C GLN A 71 1.16 -14.70 10.87
N LEU A 72 0.20 -14.49 9.97
CA LEU A 72 0.10 -15.21 8.70
C LEU A 72 1.36 -15.04 7.84
N ALA A 73 1.86 -13.82 7.69
CA ALA A 73 3.09 -13.53 6.95
C ALA A 73 4.34 -14.17 7.56
N GLN A 74 4.28 -14.60 8.83
CA GLN A 74 5.32 -15.39 9.51
C GLN A 74 5.10 -16.91 9.39
N GLY A 75 4.08 -17.35 8.66
CA GLY A 75 3.75 -18.78 8.51
C GLY A 75 3.00 -19.38 9.69
N ARG A 76 2.51 -18.55 10.64
CA ARG A 76 1.70 -19.03 11.76
C ARG A 76 0.28 -19.27 11.30
N LYS A 77 -0.35 -20.32 11.85
CA LYS A 77 -1.78 -20.55 11.66
C LYS A 77 -2.55 -19.57 12.54
N ILE A 78 -3.45 -18.82 11.93
CA ILE A 78 -4.45 -18.03 12.65
C ILE A 78 -5.82 -18.67 12.44
N THR A 79 -6.66 -18.61 13.47
CA THR A 79 -8.07 -18.98 13.34
C THR A 79 -8.84 -17.72 12.99
N ALA A 80 -9.16 -17.54 11.71
CA ALA A 80 -10.03 -16.43 11.31
C ALA A 80 -11.43 -16.65 11.90
N THR A 81 -11.84 -15.81 12.84
CA THR A 81 -13.24 -15.78 13.29
C THR A 81 -14.08 -15.25 12.14
N ARG A 82 -14.92 -16.10 11.57
CA ARG A 82 -15.86 -15.74 10.51
C ARG A 82 -16.75 -14.60 11.05
N LYS A 83 -16.83 -13.47 10.33
CA LYS A 83 -17.79 -12.40 10.67
C LYS A 83 -19.18 -13.03 10.77
N ALA A 84 -19.85 -12.80 11.92
CA ALA A 84 -21.28 -12.98 12.03
C ALA A 84 -21.97 -12.11 10.97
N GLN A 85 -23.01 -12.69 10.36
CA GLN A 85 -23.85 -12.07 9.32
C GLN A 85 -24.41 -10.72 9.76
#